data_AF-A0A7S1QIY4-F1
#
_entry.id   AF-A0A7S1QIY4-F1
#
_cell.length_a   1.000
_cell.length_b   1.000
_cell.length_c   1.000
_cell.angle_alpha   90.00
_cell.angle_beta   90.00
_cell.angle_gamma   90.00
#
_symmetry.space_group_name_H-M   'P 1'
#
loop_
_entity.id
_entity.type
_entity.pdbx_description
1 polymer ?
#
loop_
_entity_poly.entity_id
_entity_poly.type
_entity_poly.pdbx_seq_one_letter_code
_entity_poly.pdbx_strand_id
1 'polypeptide(L)'
;MATVVVQMITCDRVGGQTLPVDVATPLTASSIVAAAAKKFKSVNKQSRVYHGLTGTELNGDVHLEDLSGSCVVLGSKAGWKGAEKLASSHQSAQQRAAEAAAAGPASEEAAPLIQDTSATLLEAAREERCQGVVLFWKDTQDNGYLSNWAPSPFVVDGTRYNCAEQWIMASKARACGDAEVLGMIMQSTSPRKQKGLGRSLSASTVHRVWTLQAKWRTQLLGARAKFQQNEALAVRLLRTGQKPIAEASPSDRIFGIGLAPSDPSAQDPANWRGENLLGRALAQVREELRSLVLSQPPGFEGDLGSLLEGVGPGAFAEVRLEAEREAQAADAGSDLSAEEELEAEGSDPEMVSDGA
;
A
#
# COMPACT_ATOMS: atom_id res chain seq x y z
N MET A 1 -25.22 -37.48 -12.41
CA MET A 1 -25.38 -36.12 -12.97
C MET A 1 -24.05 -35.42 -12.84
N ALA A 2 -23.57 -34.73 -13.87
CA ALA A 2 -22.32 -33.99 -13.79
C ALA A 2 -22.47 -32.81 -12.81
N THR A 3 -21.48 -32.61 -11.95
CA THR A 3 -21.46 -31.53 -10.95
C THR A 3 -20.28 -30.61 -11.18
N VAL A 4 -20.44 -29.37 -10.76
CA VAL A 4 -19.40 -28.34 -10.83
C VAL A 4 -19.27 -27.64 -9.49
N VAL A 5 -18.04 -27.28 -9.14
CA VAL A 5 -17.75 -26.63 -7.85
C VAL A 5 -17.93 -25.13 -8.00
N VAL A 6 -18.81 -24.56 -7.19
CA VAL A 6 -19.06 -23.12 -7.15
C VAL A 6 -18.71 -22.58 -5.76
N GLN A 7 -17.94 -21.49 -5.71
CA GLN A 7 -17.67 -20.78 -4.46
C GLN A 7 -18.91 -20.00 -4.03
N MET A 8 -19.38 -20.20 -2.80
CA MET A 8 -20.63 -19.64 -2.31
C MET A 8 -20.48 -18.96 -0.96
N ILE A 9 -21.31 -17.95 -0.72
CA ILE A 9 -21.42 -17.26 0.56
C ILE A 9 -22.84 -16.71 0.75
N THR A 10 -23.30 -16.56 1.99
CA THR A 10 -24.60 -15.93 2.28
C THR A 10 -24.46 -14.42 2.41
N CYS A 11 -25.53 -13.68 2.11
CA CYS A 11 -25.50 -12.22 2.06
C CYS A 11 -25.13 -11.54 3.39
N ASP A 12 -25.33 -12.20 4.53
CA ASP A 12 -24.94 -11.75 5.87
C ASP A 12 -23.45 -11.97 6.19
N ARG A 13 -22.72 -12.69 5.33
CA ARG A 13 -21.30 -13.04 5.51
C ARG A 13 -20.40 -12.48 4.41
N VAL A 14 -20.92 -11.67 3.50
CA VAL A 14 -20.16 -11.05 2.40
C VAL A 14 -18.88 -10.37 2.93
N GLY A 15 -17.74 -10.67 2.33
CA GLY A 15 -16.41 -10.24 2.79
C GLY A 15 -15.68 -11.27 3.68
N GLY A 16 -16.35 -12.34 4.08
CA GLY A 16 -15.76 -13.50 4.74
C GLY A 16 -15.27 -14.58 3.78
N GLN A 17 -14.90 -15.74 4.32
CA GLN A 17 -14.46 -16.90 3.56
C GLN A 17 -15.64 -17.55 2.81
N THR A 18 -15.46 -17.84 1.53
CA THR A 18 -16.41 -18.61 0.71
C THR A 18 -16.26 -20.11 0.94
N LEU A 19 -17.34 -20.85 0.68
CA LEU A 19 -17.31 -22.31 0.72
C LEU A 19 -17.48 -22.90 -0.67
N PRO A 20 -16.68 -23.91 -1.06
CA PRO A 20 -16.91 -24.68 -2.27
C PRO A 20 -18.17 -25.55 -2.11
N VAL A 21 -19.05 -25.51 -3.11
CA VAL A 21 -20.29 -26.31 -3.14
C VAL A 21 -20.44 -26.99 -4.48
N ASP A 22 -20.67 -28.31 -4.47
CA ASP A 22 -20.98 -29.09 -5.66
C ASP A 22 -22.42 -28.82 -6.13
N VAL A 23 -22.55 -28.33 -7.35
CA VAL A 23 -23.83 -27.98 -7.97
C VAL A 23 -24.08 -28.87 -9.19
N ALA A 24 -25.28 -29.41 -9.30
CA ALA A 24 -25.67 -30.20 -10.46
C ALA A 24 -25.80 -29.31 -11.72
N THR A 25 -25.36 -29.85 -12.85
CA THR A 25 -25.57 -29.25 -14.17
C THR A 25 -26.92 -29.67 -14.76
N PRO A 26 -27.64 -28.81 -15.49
CA PRO A 26 -27.28 -27.43 -15.85
C PRO A 26 -27.25 -26.49 -14.63
N LEU A 27 -26.30 -25.57 -14.64
CA LEU A 27 -26.13 -24.61 -13.57
C LEU A 27 -27.20 -23.53 -13.72
N THR A 28 -28.13 -23.51 -12.78
CA THR A 28 -29.29 -22.59 -12.77
C THR A 28 -29.43 -22.01 -11.37
N ALA A 29 -30.15 -20.90 -11.24
CA ALA A 29 -30.52 -20.35 -9.94
C ALA A 29 -31.13 -21.42 -9.01
N SER A 30 -31.99 -22.29 -9.56
CA SER A 30 -32.64 -23.35 -8.81
C SER A 30 -31.69 -24.48 -8.39
N SER A 31 -30.78 -24.92 -9.28
CA SER A 31 -29.80 -25.95 -8.91
C SER A 31 -28.78 -25.44 -7.90
N ILE A 32 -28.40 -24.16 -8.00
CA ILE A 32 -27.56 -23.45 -7.03
C ILE A 32 -28.24 -23.37 -5.66
N VAL A 33 -29.49 -22.89 -5.59
CA VAL A 33 -30.23 -22.80 -4.33
C VAL A 33 -30.44 -24.18 -3.70
N ALA A 34 -30.73 -25.20 -4.50
CA ALA A 34 -30.90 -26.57 -4.01
C ALA A 34 -29.60 -27.16 -3.44
N ALA A 35 -28.45 -26.86 -4.03
CA ALA A 35 -27.15 -27.26 -3.50
C ALA A 35 -26.77 -26.45 -2.25
N ALA A 36 -26.98 -25.14 -2.29
CA ALA A 36 -26.71 -24.22 -1.19
C ALA A 36 -27.55 -24.53 0.06
N ALA A 37 -28.83 -24.89 -0.09
CA ALA A 37 -29.70 -25.24 1.05
C ALA A 37 -29.20 -26.47 1.85
N LYS A 38 -28.35 -27.31 1.26
CA LYS A 38 -27.71 -28.44 1.97
C LYS A 38 -26.50 -28.01 2.80
N LYS A 39 -25.93 -26.84 2.53
CA LYS A 39 -24.70 -26.32 3.16
C LYS A 39 -24.96 -25.11 4.07
N PHE A 40 -25.96 -24.30 3.75
CA PHE A 40 -26.27 -23.06 4.44
C PHE A 40 -27.68 -23.11 5.05
N LYS A 41 -27.77 -23.03 6.38
CA LYS A 41 -29.04 -23.12 7.12
C LYS A 41 -30.03 -21.99 6.79
N SER A 42 -29.53 -20.82 6.39
CA SER A 42 -30.34 -19.64 6.06
C SER A 42 -30.89 -19.66 4.62
N VAL A 43 -30.48 -20.62 3.80
CA VAL A 43 -30.89 -20.73 2.39
C VAL A 43 -32.09 -21.65 2.27
N ASN A 44 -33.12 -21.19 1.54
CA ASN A 44 -34.32 -21.97 1.26
C ASN A 44 -34.76 -21.77 -0.20
N LYS A 45 -35.84 -22.42 -0.63
CA LYS A 45 -36.32 -22.39 -2.03
C LYS A 45 -36.70 -20.98 -2.52
N GLN A 46 -36.93 -20.02 -1.64
CA GLN A 46 -37.23 -18.62 -1.96
C GLN A 46 -35.99 -17.72 -1.91
N SER A 47 -34.81 -18.27 -1.61
CA SER A 47 -33.55 -17.55 -1.66
C SER A 47 -33.21 -17.13 -3.08
N ARG A 48 -32.58 -15.97 -3.19
CA ARG A 48 -32.19 -15.34 -4.45
C ARG A 48 -30.69 -15.50 -4.65
N VAL A 49 -30.24 -15.57 -5.90
CA VAL A 49 -28.85 -15.85 -6.24
C VAL A 49 -28.24 -14.63 -6.90
N TYR A 50 -27.08 -14.21 -6.45
CA TYR A 50 -26.39 -13.03 -6.98
C TYR A 50 -24.96 -13.35 -7.36
N HIS A 51 -24.47 -12.65 -8.37
CA HIS A 51 -23.06 -12.65 -8.73
C HIS A 51 -22.25 -11.80 -7.73
N GLY A 52 -21.19 -12.36 -7.17
CA GLY A 52 -20.48 -11.77 -6.02
C GLY A 52 -19.64 -10.54 -6.32
N LEU A 53 -19.26 -10.30 -7.59
CA LEU A 53 -18.52 -9.11 -8.00
C LEU A 53 -19.40 -8.00 -8.57
N THR A 54 -20.49 -8.37 -9.25
CA THR A 54 -21.34 -7.40 -9.96
C THR A 54 -22.63 -7.10 -9.21
N GLY A 55 -23.04 -7.93 -8.25
CA GLY A 55 -24.33 -7.78 -7.57
C GLY A 55 -25.54 -8.10 -8.45
N THR A 56 -25.33 -8.52 -9.70
CA THR A 56 -26.41 -8.90 -10.62
C THR A 56 -27.11 -10.14 -10.08
N GLU A 57 -28.43 -10.12 -10.09
CA GLU A 57 -29.20 -11.31 -9.75
C GLU A 57 -29.17 -12.33 -10.90
N LEU A 58 -28.88 -13.58 -10.57
CA LEU A 58 -28.81 -14.70 -11.49
C LEU A 58 -30.16 -15.42 -11.48
N ASN A 59 -31.03 -15.10 -12.44
CA ASN A 59 -32.41 -15.59 -12.51
C ASN A 59 -32.64 -16.69 -13.55
N GLY A 60 -31.59 -17.19 -14.20
CA GLY A 60 -31.69 -18.17 -15.29
C GLY A 60 -30.54 -19.18 -15.31
N ASP A 61 -30.20 -19.64 -16.52
CA ASP A 61 -29.01 -20.43 -16.76
C ASP A 61 -27.76 -19.60 -16.44
N VAL A 62 -26.79 -20.21 -15.78
CA VAL A 62 -25.54 -19.59 -15.36
C VAL A 62 -24.41 -20.33 -16.02
N HIS A 63 -23.60 -19.65 -16.83
CA HIS A 63 -22.40 -20.25 -17.38
C HIS A 63 -21.27 -20.16 -16.34
N LEU A 64 -20.44 -21.20 -16.25
CA LEU A 64 -19.32 -21.22 -15.29
C LEU A 64 -18.30 -20.11 -15.55
N GLU A 65 -18.15 -19.73 -16.81
CA GLU A 65 -17.29 -18.63 -17.24
C GLU A 65 -17.72 -17.30 -16.62
N ASP A 66 -19.03 -17.08 -16.45
CA ASP A 66 -19.59 -15.89 -15.81
C ASP A 66 -19.24 -15.79 -14.32
N LEU A 67 -18.81 -16.91 -13.70
CA LEU A 67 -18.40 -16.97 -12.29
C LEU A 67 -16.87 -16.93 -12.12
N SER A 68 -16.10 -16.82 -13.20
CA SER A 68 -14.63 -16.83 -13.15
C SER A 68 -14.08 -15.71 -12.27
N GLY A 69 -13.24 -16.05 -11.29
CA GLY A 69 -12.69 -15.09 -10.33
C GLY A 69 -13.69 -14.51 -9.33
N SER A 70 -14.92 -15.03 -9.29
CA SER A 70 -16.03 -14.56 -8.48
C SER A 70 -16.57 -15.65 -7.56
N CYS A 71 -17.56 -15.30 -6.75
CA CYS A 71 -18.36 -16.26 -5.98
C CYS A 71 -19.85 -15.97 -6.18
N VAL A 72 -20.68 -16.90 -5.74
CA VAL A 72 -22.13 -16.72 -5.69
C VAL A 72 -22.54 -16.25 -4.31
N VAL A 73 -23.34 -15.19 -4.24
CA VAL A 73 -23.92 -14.67 -3.01
C VAL A 73 -25.40 -15.09 -2.91
N LEU A 74 -25.74 -15.76 -1.83
CA LEU A 74 -27.09 -16.24 -1.56
C LEU A 74 -27.84 -15.21 -0.70
N GLY A 75 -28.85 -14.58 -1.30
CA GLY A 75 -29.73 -13.63 -0.64
C GLY A 75 -30.99 -14.27 -0.06
N SER A 76 -31.63 -13.55 0.86
CA SER A 76 -32.94 -13.90 1.37
C SER A 76 -34.04 -13.72 0.30
N LYS A 77 -35.29 -14.07 0.62
CA LYS A 77 -36.47 -13.73 -0.21
C LYS A 77 -36.58 -12.22 -0.47
N ALA A 78 -36.23 -11.40 0.53
CA ALA A 78 -36.21 -9.95 0.40
C ALA A 78 -35.02 -9.44 -0.46
N GLY A 79 -34.14 -10.34 -0.90
CA GLY A 79 -32.93 -10.04 -1.67
C GLY A 79 -31.72 -9.75 -0.82
N TRP A 80 -30.71 -9.17 -1.47
CA TRP A 80 -29.45 -8.74 -0.88
C TRP A 80 -29.32 -7.22 -0.98
N LYS A 81 -29.36 -6.51 0.15
CA LYS A 81 -29.29 -5.04 0.21
C LYS A 81 -28.02 -4.46 -0.45
N GLY A 82 -26.91 -5.22 -0.47
CA GLY A 82 -25.66 -4.79 -1.10
C GLY A 82 -25.62 -4.98 -2.61
N ALA A 83 -26.55 -5.74 -3.20
CA ALA A 83 -26.57 -6.08 -4.61
C ALA A 83 -26.71 -4.84 -5.51
N GLU A 84 -27.65 -3.95 -5.19
CA GLU A 84 -27.95 -2.76 -5.99
C GLU A 84 -26.78 -1.77 -6.03
N LYS A 85 -26.11 -1.56 -4.90
CA LYS A 85 -24.91 -0.71 -4.82
C LYS A 85 -23.76 -1.28 -5.63
N LEU A 86 -23.59 -2.61 -5.60
CA LEU A 86 -22.54 -3.30 -6.34
C LEU A 86 -22.84 -3.31 -7.85
N ALA A 87 -24.10 -3.50 -8.24
CA ALA A 87 -24.58 -3.42 -9.61
C ALA A 87 -24.41 -2.02 -10.19
N SER A 88 -24.77 -0.99 -9.43
CA SER A 88 -24.56 0.40 -9.84
C SER A 88 -23.08 0.70 -10.05
N SER A 89 -22.22 0.24 -9.13
CA SER A 89 -20.77 0.44 -9.22
C SER A 89 -20.17 -0.30 -10.42
N HIS A 90 -20.63 -1.51 -10.70
CA HIS A 90 -20.21 -2.31 -11.85
C HIS A 90 -20.69 -1.70 -13.18
N GLN A 91 -21.94 -1.25 -13.23
CA GLN A 91 -22.51 -0.58 -14.41
C GLN A 91 -21.78 0.74 -14.69
N SER A 92 -21.46 1.55 -13.67
CA SER A 92 -20.63 2.74 -13.85
C SER A 92 -19.20 2.42 -14.28
N ALA A 93 -18.65 1.25 -13.92
CA ALA A 93 -17.35 0.81 -14.40
C ALA A 93 -17.40 0.33 -15.85
N GLN A 94 -18.43 -0.45 -16.22
CA GLN A 94 -18.68 -0.88 -17.59
C GLN A 94 -19.01 0.28 -18.52
N GLN A 95 -19.77 1.27 -18.05
CA GLN A 95 -20.08 2.46 -18.83
C GLN A 95 -18.83 3.32 -19.06
N ARG A 96 -17.97 3.50 -18.05
CA ARG A 96 -16.65 4.13 -18.24
C ARG A 96 -15.76 3.34 -19.20
N ALA A 97 -15.80 2.00 -19.16
CA ALA A 97 -15.08 1.15 -20.08
C ALA A 97 -15.65 1.19 -21.51
N ALA A 98 -16.97 1.28 -21.67
CA ALA A 98 -17.65 1.38 -22.95
C ALA A 98 -17.50 2.78 -23.57
N GLU A 99 -17.53 3.84 -22.77
CA GLU A 99 -17.20 5.21 -23.17
C GLU A 99 -15.73 5.31 -23.61
N ALA A 100 -14.81 4.62 -22.89
CA ALA A 100 -13.43 4.48 -23.31
C ALA A 100 -13.25 3.66 -24.60
N ALA A 101 -14.08 2.64 -24.84
CA ALA A 101 -14.06 1.83 -26.06
C ALA A 101 -14.72 2.53 -27.26
N ALA A 102 -15.76 3.34 -27.03
CA ALA A 102 -16.47 4.12 -28.04
C ALA A 102 -15.71 5.37 -28.49
N ALA A 103 -14.70 5.80 -27.71
CA ALA A 103 -13.74 6.84 -28.11
C ALA A 103 -12.81 6.41 -29.28
N GLY A 104 -12.98 5.19 -29.81
CA GLY A 104 -12.21 4.65 -30.93
C GLY A 104 -10.83 4.16 -30.51
N PRO A 105 -10.17 3.30 -31.31
CA PRO A 105 -8.89 2.76 -30.93
C PRO A 105 -7.83 3.86 -31.03
N ALA A 106 -7.38 4.37 -29.89
CA ALA A 106 -5.94 4.50 -29.74
C ALA A 106 -5.40 3.08 -29.88
N SER A 107 -4.64 2.84 -30.95
CA SER A 107 -4.08 1.55 -31.34
C SER A 107 -3.57 0.72 -30.15
N GLU A 108 -3.78 -0.60 -30.22
CA GLU A 108 -2.94 -1.58 -29.52
C GLU A 108 -1.47 -1.39 -29.93
N GLU A 109 -0.79 -0.45 -29.29
CA GLU A 109 0.64 -0.54 -29.04
C GLU A 109 0.78 -1.03 -27.61
N ALA A 110 1.74 -1.93 -27.38
CA ALA A 110 2.26 -2.22 -26.05
C ALA A 110 2.26 -0.94 -25.21
N ALA A 111 1.74 -1.01 -23.96
CA ALA A 111 1.67 0.09 -22.99
C ALA A 111 2.62 1.20 -23.41
N PRO A 112 2.12 2.36 -23.89
CA PRO A 112 2.92 3.22 -24.73
C PRO A 112 4.23 3.40 -24.01
N LEU A 113 5.31 3.03 -24.69
CA LEU A 113 6.59 3.70 -24.50
C LEU A 113 6.22 5.16 -24.69
N ILE A 114 5.80 5.81 -23.61
CA ILE A 114 5.88 7.25 -23.49
C ILE A 114 7.32 7.45 -23.91
N GLN A 115 7.51 8.16 -25.01
CA GLN A 115 8.80 8.75 -25.29
C GLN A 115 8.99 9.76 -24.15
N ASP A 116 9.39 9.20 -23.00
CA ASP A 116 9.80 9.78 -21.74
C ASP A 116 11.05 10.56 -22.14
N THR A 117 10.75 11.72 -22.69
CA THR A 117 11.71 12.70 -23.16
C THR A 117 11.85 13.72 -22.05
N SER A 118 13.02 14.33 -21.93
CA SER A 118 13.30 15.42 -21.01
C SER A 118 12.21 16.51 -21.03
N ALA A 119 11.54 16.70 -22.18
CA ALA A 119 10.40 17.60 -22.34
C ALA A 119 9.20 17.25 -21.45
N THR A 120 8.86 15.97 -21.33
CA THR A 120 7.74 15.49 -20.49
C THR A 120 8.04 15.65 -19.00
N LEU A 121 9.28 15.38 -18.60
CA LEU A 121 9.75 15.63 -17.24
C LEU A 121 9.71 17.13 -16.90
N LEU A 122 10.18 17.98 -17.82
CA LEU A 122 10.22 19.43 -17.62
C LEU A 122 8.82 20.03 -17.52
N GLU A 123 7.89 19.61 -18.38
CA GLU A 123 6.47 20.01 -18.29
C GLU A 123 5.87 19.57 -16.95
N ALA A 124 6.07 18.31 -16.56
CA ALA A 124 5.58 17.79 -15.30
C ALA A 124 6.18 18.51 -14.09
N ALA A 125 7.46 18.89 -14.13
CA ALA A 125 8.14 19.63 -13.06
C ALA A 125 7.60 21.06 -12.88
N ARG A 126 7.03 21.64 -13.94
CA ARG A 126 6.36 22.96 -13.92
C ARG A 126 4.92 22.90 -13.43
N GLU A 127 4.40 21.73 -13.07
CA GLU A 127 3.03 21.59 -12.59
C GLU A 127 2.85 22.28 -11.23
N GLU A 128 1.89 23.19 -11.14
CA GLU A 128 1.64 24.02 -9.95
C GLU A 128 0.33 23.71 -9.24
N ARG A 129 -0.51 22.78 -9.75
CA ARG A 129 -1.77 22.36 -9.10
C ARG A 129 -1.61 22.19 -7.58
N CYS A 130 -2.40 22.93 -6.80
CA CYS A 130 -2.30 22.95 -5.33
C CYS A 130 -3.61 22.58 -4.60
N GLN A 131 -4.75 22.49 -5.30
CA GLN A 131 -6.04 22.24 -4.68
C GLN A 131 -6.30 20.74 -4.38
N GLY A 132 -6.76 20.48 -3.16
CA GLY A 132 -7.14 19.16 -2.65
C GLY A 132 -5.95 18.26 -2.33
N VAL A 133 -6.23 16.99 -2.00
CA VAL A 133 -5.22 15.98 -1.64
C VAL A 133 -5.15 14.89 -2.71
N VAL A 134 -3.95 14.39 -2.99
CA VAL A 134 -3.76 13.16 -3.76
C VAL A 134 -3.86 11.97 -2.81
N LEU A 135 -5.03 11.33 -2.80
CA LEU A 135 -5.30 10.13 -2.00
C LEU A 135 -4.92 8.87 -2.77
N PHE A 136 -4.26 7.93 -2.10
CA PHE A 136 -3.98 6.59 -2.62
C PHE A 136 -3.98 5.56 -1.50
N TRP A 137 -4.27 4.29 -1.81
CA TRP A 137 -4.20 3.21 -0.81
C TRP A 137 -3.73 1.90 -1.42
N LYS A 138 -4.52 1.34 -2.35
CA LYS A 138 -4.19 0.07 -3.01
C LYS A 138 -3.47 0.34 -4.31
N ASP A 139 -2.50 -0.52 -4.63
CA ASP A 139 -1.75 -0.53 -5.88
C ASP A 139 -2.64 -0.71 -7.12
N THR A 140 -3.81 -1.32 -6.96
CA THR A 140 -4.80 -1.54 -8.03
C THR A 140 -5.72 -0.35 -8.31
N GLN A 141 -5.52 0.81 -7.67
CA GLN A 141 -6.32 2.02 -7.85
C GLN A 141 -5.59 3.03 -8.75
N ASP A 142 -6.27 4.08 -9.22
CA ASP A 142 -5.71 5.09 -10.15
C ASP A 142 -4.38 5.69 -9.67
N ASN A 143 -4.31 6.06 -8.38
CA ASN A 143 -3.08 6.54 -7.73
C ASN A 143 -2.24 5.43 -7.09
N GLY A 144 -2.55 4.17 -7.38
CA GLY A 144 -1.91 2.99 -6.80
C GLY A 144 -0.41 2.91 -7.07
N TYR A 145 0.08 3.55 -8.14
CA TYR A 145 1.51 3.69 -8.43
C TYR A 145 2.31 4.38 -7.31
N LEU A 146 1.65 5.14 -6.43
CA LEU A 146 2.27 5.75 -5.23
C LEU A 146 2.47 4.74 -4.10
N SER A 147 1.72 3.63 -4.10
CA SER A 147 1.80 2.58 -3.08
C SER A 147 3.17 1.90 -3.08
N ASN A 148 3.64 1.51 -1.89
CA ASN A 148 4.83 0.67 -1.74
C ASN A 148 4.67 -0.71 -2.40
N TRP A 149 3.42 -1.15 -2.64
CA TRP A 149 3.10 -2.46 -3.20
C TRP A 149 3.10 -2.47 -4.73
N ALA A 150 3.08 -1.30 -5.37
CA ALA A 150 3.12 -1.20 -6.81
C ALA A 150 4.42 -1.84 -7.35
N PRO A 151 4.35 -2.73 -8.36
CA PRO A 151 5.53 -3.25 -9.04
C PRO A 151 6.33 -2.10 -9.64
N SER A 152 7.55 -1.90 -9.15
CA SER A 152 8.43 -0.81 -9.54
C SER A 152 9.87 -1.22 -9.22
N PRO A 153 10.53 -1.98 -10.12
CA PRO A 153 11.84 -2.51 -9.84
C PRO A 153 12.87 -1.37 -9.74
N PHE A 154 13.81 -1.50 -8.81
CA PHE A 154 14.94 -0.59 -8.65
C PHE A 154 16.12 -1.30 -8.00
N VAL A 155 17.29 -0.69 -8.06
CA VAL A 155 18.55 -1.22 -7.50
C VAL A 155 19.07 -0.24 -6.47
N VAL A 156 19.46 -0.75 -5.29
CA VAL A 156 20.16 0.03 -4.26
C VAL A 156 21.41 -0.75 -3.87
N ASP A 157 22.57 -0.11 -3.90
CA ASP A 157 23.90 -0.69 -3.64
C ASP A 157 24.06 -2.10 -4.24
N GLY A 158 23.80 -2.21 -5.55
CA GLY A 158 23.91 -3.45 -6.31
C GLY A 158 22.81 -4.49 -6.05
N THR A 159 21.92 -4.27 -5.08
CA THR A 159 20.82 -5.18 -4.77
C THR A 159 19.54 -4.75 -5.49
N ARG A 160 18.98 -5.63 -6.31
CA ARG A 160 17.69 -5.40 -7.00
C ARG A 160 16.51 -5.71 -6.07
N TYR A 161 15.53 -4.83 -6.10
CA TYR A 161 14.22 -4.95 -5.46
C TYR A 161 13.12 -4.92 -6.51
N ASN A 162 12.03 -5.66 -6.29
CA ASN A 162 10.91 -5.68 -7.22
C ASN A 162 9.86 -4.57 -6.95
N CYS A 163 9.80 -4.07 -5.72
CA CYS A 163 8.99 -2.94 -5.29
C CYS A 163 9.53 -2.35 -3.97
N ALA A 164 8.96 -1.23 -3.55
CA ALA A 164 9.38 -0.56 -2.32
C ALA A 164 9.07 -1.37 -1.04
N GLU A 165 7.99 -2.16 -1.02
CA GLU A 165 7.70 -3.05 0.12
C GLU A 165 8.84 -4.06 0.37
N GLN A 166 9.40 -4.65 -0.70
CA GLN A 166 10.52 -5.58 -0.56
C GLN A 166 11.74 -4.90 0.06
N TRP A 167 12.06 -3.69 -0.40
CA TRP A 167 13.11 -2.85 0.17
C TRP A 167 12.88 -2.59 1.66
N ILE A 168 11.69 -2.11 2.04
CA ILE A 168 11.39 -1.74 3.41
C ILE A 168 11.50 -2.96 4.33
N MET A 169 10.93 -4.10 3.93
CA MET A 169 10.98 -5.32 4.73
C MET A 169 12.40 -5.90 4.80
N ALA A 170 13.18 -5.84 3.72
CA ALA A 170 14.58 -6.27 3.71
C ALA A 170 15.44 -5.38 4.62
N SER A 171 15.26 -4.06 4.57
CA SER A 171 15.94 -3.11 5.46
C SER A 171 15.54 -3.33 6.92
N LYS A 172 14.27 -3.65 7.19
CA LYS A 172 13.80 -4.04 8.52
C LYS A 172 14.48 -5.31 9.03
N ALA A 173 14.56 -6.35 8.21
CA ALA A 173 15.22 -7.61 8.58
C ALA A 173 16.72 -7.41 8.83
N ARG A 174 17.40 -6.61 8.00
CA ARG A 174 18.80 -6.22 8.22
C ARG A 174 19.01 -5.48 9.53
N ALA A 175 18.17 -4.49 9.84
CA ALA A 175 18.23 -3.76 11.11
C ALA A 175 18.04 -4.70 12.32
N CYS A 176 17.25 -5.77 12.16
CA CYS A 176 17.07 -6.80 13.19
C CYS A 176 18.20 -7.83 13.25
N GLY A 177 19.15 -7.82 12.31
CA GLY A 177 20.19 -8.85 12.19
C GLY A 177 19.68 -10.23 11.76
N ASP A 178 18.47 -10.31 11.20
CA ASP A 178 17.81 -11.58 10.85
C ASP A 178 18.08 -11.95 9.37
N ALA A 179 19.19 -12.66 9.15
CA ALA A 179 19.64 -13.06 7.81
C ALA A 179 18.70 -14.08 7.14
N GLU A 180 18.01 -14.91 7.92
CA GLU A 180 17.08 -15.92 7.41
C GLU A 180 15.83 -15.26 6.84
N VAL A 181 15.18 -14.40 7.63
CA VAL A 181 13.99 -13.65 7.18
C VAL A 181 14.35 -12.71 6.03
N LEU A 182 15.54 -12.08 6.06
CA LEU A 182 16.06 -11.30 4.94
C LEU A 182 16.12 -12.15 3.66
N GLY A 183 16.72 -13.34 3.73
CA GLY A 183 16.81 -14.26 2.59
C GLY A 183 15.43 -14.62 2.02
N MET A 184 14.46 -14.91 2.89
CA MET A 184 13.09 -15.19 2.48
C MET A 184 12.39 -13.99 1.81
N ILE A 185 12.62 -12.77 2.31
CA ILE A 185 12.07 -11.54 1.73
C ILE A 185 12.65 -11.31 0.33
N MET A 186 13.96 -11.49 0.17
CA MET A 186 14.65 -11.27 -1.11
C MET A 186 14.23 -12.28 -2.18
N GLN A 187 13.86 -13.50 -1.80
CA GLN A 187 13.34 -14.52 -2.73
C GLN A 187 11.85 -14.33 -3.09
N SER A 188 11.11 -13.53 -2.31
CA SER A 188 9.67 -13.35 -2.51
C SER A 188 9.38 -12.26 -3.54
N THR A 189 8.51 -12.54 -4.51
CA THR A 189 8.00 -11.55 -5.48
C THR A 189 6.67 -10.90 -5.06
N SER A 190 6.02 -11.39 -4.00
CA SER A 190 4.71 -10.88 -3.55
C SER A 190 4.87 -9.86 -2.41
N PRO A 191 4.40 -8.61 -2.56
CA PRO A 191 4.41 -7.61 -1.48
C PRO A 191 3.69 -8.08 -0.22
N ARG A 192 2.58 -8.81 -0.38
CA ARG A 192 1.84 -9.40 0.73
C ARG A 192 2.70 -10.39 1.54
N LYS A 193 3.45 -11.26 0.85
CA LYS A 193 4.35 -12.23 1.50
C LYS A 193 5.54 -11.52 2.15
N GLN A 194 6.13 -10.54 1.48
CA GLN A 194 7.23 -9.72 2.03
C GLN A 194 6.80 -9.02 3.33
N LYS A 195 5.62 -8.38 3.35
CA LYS A 195 5.05 -7.76 4.55
C LYS A 195 4.78 -8.76 5.66
N GLY A 196 4.30 -9.95 5.30
CA GLY A 196 4.09 -11.06 6.24
C GLY A 196 5.39 -11.50 6.92
N LEU A 197 6.47 -11.67 6.15
CA LEU A 197 7.80 -12.00 6.66
C LEU A 197 8.37 -10.89 7.56
N GLY A 198 8.23 -9.63 7.16
CA GLY A 198 8.66 -8.53 8.04
C GLY A 198 7.86 -8.42 9.34
N ARG A 199 6.65 -9.01 9.43
CA ARG A 199 5.87 -9.12 10.67
C ARG A 199 6.29 -10.30 11.55
N SER A 200 6.95 -11.32 11.01
CA SER A 200 7.45 -12.46 11.79
C SER A 200 8.76 -12.18 12.51
N LEU A 201 9.43 -11.06 12.22
CA LEU A 201 10.61 -10.60 12.95
C LEU A 201 10.31 -10.41 14.44
N SER A 202 11.30 -10.70 15.29
CA SER A 202 11.19 -10.56 16.74
C SER A 202 10.67 -9.17 17.15
N ALA A 203 9.56 -9.14 17.86
CA ALA A 203 8.91 -7.90 18.28
C ALA A 203 9.82 -7.04 19.19
N SER A 204 10.59 -7.67 20.09
CA SER A 204 11.51 -6.96 20.98
C SER A 204 12.65 -6.30 20.22
N THR A 205 13.25 -7.02 19.27
CA THR A 205 14.30 -6.47 18.41
C THR A 205 13.76 -5.35 17.53
N VAL A 206 12.61 -5.56 16.88
CA VAL A 206 11.95 -4.56 16.04
C VAL A 206 11.65 -3.28 16.82
N HIS A 207 11.18 -3.38 18.06
CA HIS A 207 10.89 -2.21 18.89
C HIS A 207 12.14 -1.37 19.12
N ARG A 208 13.29 -2.02 19.37
CA ARG A 208 14.57 -1.36 19.60
C ARG A 208 15.16 -0.71 18.36
N VAL A 209 15.10 -1.38 17.20
CA VAL A 209 15.86 -0.96 16.01
C VAL A 209 15.03 -0.28 14.93
N TRP A 210 13.72 -0.51 14.90
CA TRP A 210 12.83 0.00 13.85
C TRP A 210 12.08 1.24 14.32
N THR A 211 12.83 2.26 14.74
CA THR A 211 12.34 3.55 15.25
C THR A 211 11.55 4.32 14.19
N LEU A 212 10.89 5.43 14.59
CA LEU A 212 10.21 6.30 13.63
C LEU A 212 11.19 6.89 12.60
N GLN A 213 12.40 7.24 13.05
CA GLN A 213 13.49 7.73 12.22
C GLN A 213 13.98 6.68 11.22
N ALA A 214 14.21 5.44 11.66
CA ALA A 214 14.57 4.34 10.77
C ALA A 214 13.50 4.06 9.71
N LYS A 215 12.20 4.11 10.09
CA LYS A 215 11.07 4.00 9.16
C LYS A 215 11.06 5.11 8.13
N TRP A 216 11.16 6.37 8.57
CA TRP A 216 11.19 7.54 7.71
C TRP A 216 12.32 7.45 6.68
N ARG A 217 13.54 7.21 7.16
CA ARG A 217 14.74 7.12 6.32
C ARG A 217 14.62 6.01 5.29
N THR A 218 14.22 4.81 5.71
CA THR A 218 14.02 3.68 4.81
C THR A 218 12.96 4.01 3.76
N GLN A 219 11.85 4.60 4.17
CA GLN A 219 10.77 4.97 3.26
C GLN A 219 11.21 6.02 2.23
N LEU A 220 11.95 7.03 2.67
CA LEU A 220 12.46 8.09 1.81
C LEU A 220 13.45 7.55 0.78
N LEU A 221 14.41 6.72 1.19
CA LEU A 221 15.37 6.10 0.28
C LEU A 221 14.70 5.15 -0.72
N GLY A 222 13.73 4.36 -0.25
CA GLY A 222 12.95 3.47 -1.13
C GLY A 222 12.11 4.26 -2.14
N ALA A 223 11.50 5.36 -1.71
CA ALA A 223 10.77 6.25 -2.60
C ALA A 223 11.71 6.92 -3.62
N ARG A 224 12.87 7.44 -3.19
CA ARG A 224 13.89 7.99 -4.11
C ARG A 224 14.26 6.97 -5.17
N ALA A 225 14.77 5.81 -4.76
CA ALA A 225 15.22 4.77 -5.70
C ALA A 225 14.11 4.35 -6.67
N LYS A 226 12.88 4.20 -6.17
CA LYS A 226 11.70 3.90 -7.00
C LYS A 226 11.48 4.95 -8.07
N PHE A 227 11.34 6.23 -7.70
CA PHE A 227 10.95 7.27 -8.67
C PHE A 227 12.13 7.73 -9.53
N GLN A 228 13.34 7.75 -9.01
CA GLN A 228 14.55 8.11 -9.74
C GLN A 228 14.94 7.08 -10.82
N GLN A 229 14.63 5.80 -10.62
CA GLN A 229 14.96 4.74 -11.59
C GLN A 229 13.78 4.33 -12.47
N ASN A 230 12.61 4.96 -12.31
CA ASN A 230 11.42 4.69 -13.10
C ASN A 230 10.85 6.02 -13.62
N GLU A 231 11.34 6.49 -14.76
CA GLU A 231 11.04 7.82 -15.30
C GLU A 231 9.54 8.08 -15.49
N ALA A 232 8.79 7.15 -16.09
CA ALA A 232 7.34 7.23 -16.20
C ALA A 232 6.63 7.44 -14.84
N LEU A 233 7.17 6.85 -13.76
CA LEU A 233 6.64 7.08 -12.41
C LEU A 233 7.03 8.46 -11.88
N ALA A 234 8.26 8.93 -12.15
CA ALA A 234 8.69 10.29 -11.80
C ALA A 234 7.80 11.36 -12.45
N VAL A 235 7.49 11.22 -13.75
CA VAL A 235 6.56 12.10 -14.46
C VAL A 235 5.21 12.14 -13.75
N ARG A 236 4.65 10.97 -13.40
CA ARG A 236 3.36 10.89 -12.69
C ARG A 236 3.42 11.53 -11.30
N LEU A 237 4.51 11.35 -10.56
CA LEU A 237 4.71 11.97 -9.25
C LEU A 237 4.81 13.50 -9.36
N LEU A 238 5.58 14.01 -10.32
CA LEU A 238 5.69 15.47 -10.59
C LEU A 238 4.33 16.07 -10.97
N ARG A 239 3.53 15.37 -11.77
CA ARG A 239 2.16 15.78 -12.14
C ARG A 239 1.18 15.87 -10.97
N THR A 240 1.53 15.38 -9.78
CA THR A 240 0.76 15.69 -8.56
C THR A 240 0.82 17.17 -8.16
N GLY A 241 1.71 17.95 -8.80
CA GLY A 241 1.85 19.37 -8.59
C GLY A 241 2.41 19.68 -7.20
N GLN A 242 1.75 20.58 -6.50
CA GLN A 242 2.08 20.98 -5.13
C GLN A 242 1.09 20.39 -4.11
N LYS A 243 0.15 19.54 -4.55
CA LYS A 243 -0.86 18.93 -3.67
C LYS A 243 -0.21 18.09 -2.57
N PRO A 244 -0.76 18.09 -1.34
CA PRO A 244 -0.43 17.07 -0.35
C PRO A 244 -0.71 15.67 -0.92
N ILE A 245 0.18 14.74 -0.60
CA ILE A 245 0.05 13.33 -0.99
C ILE A 245 -0.23 12.53 0.28
N ALA A 246 -1.23 11.66 0.27
CA ALA A 246 -1.64 10.92 1.46
C ALA A 246 -1.94 9.45 1.19
N GLU A 247 -1.28 8.58 1.96
CA GLU A 247 -1.64 7.16 2.00
C GLU A 247 -2.90 6.99 2.84
N ALA A 248 -4.04 6.95 2.16
CA ALA A 248 -5.39 6.81 2.68
C ALA A 248 -5.72 5.36 3.07
N SER A 249 -4.84 4.76 3.89
CA SER A 249 -5.08 3.49 4.54
C SER A 249 -5.93 3.69 5.79
N PRO A 250 -7.11 3.05 5.93
CA PRO A 250 -7.97 3.22 7.11
C PRO A 250 -7.38 2.61 8.40
N SER A 251 -6.42 1.69 8.28
CA SER A 251 -5.84 0.96 9.41
C SER A 251 -4.39 1.36 9.72
N ASP A 252 -3.70 2.04 8.81
CA ASP A 252 -2.30 2.44 9.01
C ASP A 252 -2.25 3.90 9.46
N ARG A 253 -1.72 4.12 10.68
CA ARG A 253 -1.53 5.45 11.27
C ARG A 253 -0.07 5.89 11.32
N ILE A 254 0.85 5.07 10.84
CA ILE A 254 2.27 5.41 10.79
C ILE A 254 2.62 5.83 9.37
N PHE A 255 2.40 4.95 8.39
CA PHE A 255 2.68 5.29 6.99
C PHE A 255 1.52 6.04 6.34
N GLY A 256 0.29 5.79 6.82
CA GLY A 256 -0.93 6.42 6.32
C GLY A 256 -1.63 7.37 7.28
N ILE A 257 -2.78 7.87 6.83
CA ILE A 257 -3.60 8.90 7.52
C ILE A 257 -4.72 8.33 8.41
N GLY A 258 -4.89 7.00 8.44
CA GLY A 258 -5.95 6.36 9.23
C GLY A 258 -7.38 6.61 8.73
N LEU A 259 -7.55 7.01 7.45
CA LEU A 259 -8.83 7.24 6.77
C LEU A 259 -8.80 6.58 5.39
N ALA A 260 -9.93 6.06 4.93
CA ALA A 260 -10.04 5.46 3.59
C ALA A 260 -10.13 6.53 2.49
N PRO A 261 -9.78 6.24 1.22
CA PRO A 261 -9.88 7.23 0.15
C PRO A 261 -11.33 7.68 -0.13
N SER A 262 -12.30 6.84 0.22
CA SER A 262 -13.73 7.12 0.08
C SER A 262 -14.32 7.96 1.24
N ASP A 263 -13.55 8.19 2.30
CA ASP A 263 -13.98 9.06 3.40
C ASP A 263 -13.75 10.52 2.99
N PRO A 264 -14.78 11.37 2.90
CA PRO A 264 -14.62 12.78 2.55
C PRO A 264 -13.66 13.53 3.47
N SER A 265 -13.56 13.11 4.74
CA SER A 265 -12.67 13.71 5.74
C SER A 265 -11.20 13.56 5.36
N ALA A 266 -10.85 12.58 4.51
CA ALA A 266 -9.48 12.37 4.06
C ALA A 266 -8.93 13.53 3.20
N GLN A 267 -9.79 14.34 2.60
CA GLN A 267 -9.41 15.51 1.80
C GLN A 267 -8.93 16.70 2.62
N ASP A 268 -9.10 16.66 3.94
CA ASP A 268 -8.65 17.71 4.85
C ASP A 268 -7.58 17.16 5.81
N PRO A 269 -6.31 17.60 5.69
CA PRO A 269 -5.23 17.18 6.57
C PRO A 269 -5.50 17.35 8.07
N ALA A 270 -6.36 18.29 8.47
CA ALA A 270 -6.72 18.50 9.88
C ALA A 270 -7.49 17.30 10.48
N ASN A 271 -8.10 16.45 9.65
CA ASN A 271 -8.85 15.27 10.08
C ASN A 271 -8.00 13.99 10.11
N TRP A 272 -6.75 14.05 9.63
CA TRP A 272 -5.89 12.87 9.58
C TRP A 272 -5.54 12.37 10.97
N ARG A 273 -5.53 11.04 11.13
CA ARG A 273 -5.35 10.36 12.41
C ARG A 273 -4.03 9.59 12.47
N GLY A 274 -3.11 9.91 11.58
CA GLY A 274 -1.84 9.23 11.42
C GLY A 274 -0.75 10.14 10.84
N GLU A 275 0.49 9.67 10.92
CA GLU A 275 1.71 10.44 10.61
C GLU A 275 1.94 10.67 9.11
N ASN A 276 1.26 9.88 8.25
CA ASN A 276 1.38 9.94 6.79
C ASN A 276 2.84 9.91 6.30
N LEU A 277 3.71 9.08 6.90
CA LEU A 277 5.13 9.06 6.55
C LEU A 277 5.37 8.77 5.07
N LEU A 278 4.59 7.88 4.45
CA LEU A 278 4.76 7.59 3.02
C LEU A 278 4.39 8.82 2.18
N GLY A 279 3.25 9.44 2.45
CA GLY A 279 2.82 10.64 1.72
C GLY A 279 3.83 11.79 1.82
N ARG A 280 4.39 12.01 3.01
CA ARG A 280 5.45 13.00 3.25
C ARG A 280 6.75 12.65 2.50
N ALA A 281 7.17 11.40 2.51
CA ALA A 281 8.36 10.96 1.76
C ALA A 281 8.17 11.15 0.25
N LEU A 282 7.00 10.83 -0.29
CA LEU A 282 6.67 11.05 -1.70
C LEU A 282 6.69 12.53 -2.07
N ALA A 283 6.12 13.39 -1.23
CA ALA A 283 6.16 14.84 -1.44
C ALA A 283 7.60 15.37 -1.43
N GLN A 284 8.45 14.89 -0.53
CA GLN A 284 9.86 15.28 -0.53
C GLN A 284 10.60 14.81 -1.79
N VAL A 285 10.43 13.55 -2.20
CA VAL A 285 11.05 13.02 -3.43
C VAL A 285 10.60 13.80 -4.66
N ARG A 286 9.32 14.22 -4.70
CA ARG A 286 8.80 15.09 -5.76
C ARG A 286 9.55 16.41 -5.83
N GLU A 287 9.79 17.08 -4.69
CA GLU A 287 10.52 18.35 -4.68
C GLU A 287 12.01 18.17 -5.05
N GLU A 288 12.64 17.07 -4.61
CA GLU A 288 14.00 16.71 -5.01
C GLU A 288 14.09 16.52 -6.54
N LEU A 289 13.17 15.76 -7.13
CA LEU A 289 13.08 15.56 -8.58
C LEU A 289 12.79 16.88 -9.32
N ARG A 290 11.86 17.69 -8.80
CA ARG A 290 11.49 18.99 -9.40
C ARG A 290 12.70 19.91 -9.45
N SER A 291 13.43 20.03 -8.35
CA SER A 291 14.66 20.84 -8.29
C SER A 291 15.72 20.34 -9.27
N LEU A 292 15.91 19.02 -9.33
CA LEU A 292 16.86 18.39 -10.26
C LEU A 292 16.53 18.68 -11.73
N VAL A 293 15.26 18.55 -12.11
CA VAL A 293 14.79 18.78 -13.49
C VAL A 293 14.82 20.26 -13.85
N LEU A 294 14.43 21.16 -12.94
CA LEU A 294 14.39 22.61 -13.21
C LEU A 294 15.77 23.29 -13.17
N SER A 295 16.77 22.67 -12.55
CA SER A 295 18.15 23.19 -12.54
C SER A 295 18.93 22.93 -13.84
N GLN A 296 18.32 22.24 -14.81
CA GLN A 296 18.97 21.94 -16.09
C GLN A 296 19.08 23.16 -17.00
N PRO A 297 20.17 23.28 -17.78
CA PRO A 297 20.32 24.36 -18.73
C PRO A 297 19.25 24.26 -19.85
N PRO A 298 18.84 25.39 -20.45
CA PRO A 298 17.93 25.39 -21.59
C PRO A 298 18.49 24.51 -22.73
N GLY A 299 17.68 23.55 -23.21
CA GLY A 299 18.08 22.64 -24.29
C GLY A 299 18.75 21.33 -23.85
N PHE A 300 18.72 20.98 -22.55
CA PHE A 300 19.14 19.65 -22.10
C PHE A 300 18.19 18.56 -22.60
N GLU A 301 18.70 17.62 -23.40
CA GLU A 301 17.96 16.48 -23.98
C GLU A 301 18.24 15.14 -23.26
N GLY A 302 18.84 15.17 -22.06
CA GLY A 302 19.14 13.95 -21.29
C GLY A 302 17.96 13.41 -20.48
N ASP A 303 17.98 12.10 -20.23
CA ASP A 303 16.97 11.38 -19.44
C ASP A 303 17.20 11.53 -17.92
N LEU A 304 16.28 11.03 -17.10
CA LEU A 304 16.40 11.11 -15.64
C LEU A 304 17.64 10.37 -15.12
N GLY A 305 18.09 9.31 -15.80
CA GLY A 305 19.30 8.57 -15.45
C GLY A 305 20.54 9.45 -15.54
N SER A 306 20.69 10.18 -16.63
CA SER A 306 21.79 11.12 -16.89
C SER A 306 21.87 12.23 -15.85
N LEU A 307 20.73 12.65 -15.30
CA LEU A 307 20.67 13.67 -14.24
C LEU A 307 21.21 13.19 -12.88
N LEU A 308 21.21 11.88 -12.66
CA LEU A 308 21.50 11.28 -11.35
C LEU A 308 22.95 10.79 -11.22
N GLU A 309 23.72 10.72 -12.31
CA GLU A 309 25.12 10.24 -12.32
C GLU A 309 26.09 11.10 -11.48
N GLY A 310 25.64 12.24 -10.92
CA GLY A 310 26.43 13.14 -10.08
C GLY A 310 26.26 13.01 -8.56
N VAL A 311 25.48 12.05 -8.04
CA VAL A 311 25.13 11.95 -6.60
C VAL A 311 25.74 10.69 -5.95
N GLY A 312 26.87 10.83 -5.25
CA GLY A 312 27.40 9.79 -4.33
C GLY A 312 26.97 10.04 -2.86
N PRO A 313 27.28 9.19 -1.86
CA PRO A 313 27.62 7.76 -1.86
C PRO A 313 26.38 6.85 -1.65
N GLY A 314 26.59 5.52 -1.59
CA GLY A 314 25.53 4.50 -1.54
C GLY A 314 24.58 4.58 -0.34
N ALA A 315 23.28 4.40 -0.60
CA ALA A 315 22.20 4.63 0.35
C ALA A 315 22.27 3.76 1.62
N PHE A 316 22.92 2.60 1.60
CA PHE A 316 23.03 1.73 2.77
C PHE A 316 24.13 2.13 3.75
N ALA A 317 25.24 2.70 3.26
CA ALA A 317 26.32 3.15 4.14
C ALA A 317 25.80 4.19 5.13
N GLU A 318 25.00 5.13 4.64
CA GLU A 318 24.39 6.15 5.46
C GLU A 318 23.29 5.61 6.41
N VAL A 319 22.51 4.60 6.03
CA VAL A 319 21.49 3.99 6.92
C VAL A 319 22.16 3.27 8.08
N ARG A 320 23.24 2.54 7.79
CA ARG A 320 23.95 1.73 8.77
C ARG A 320 24.75 2.57 9.76
N LEU A 321 25.55 3.52 9.25
CA LEU A 321 26.41 4.35 10.10
C LEU A 321 25.62 5.16 11.14
N GLU A 322 24.43 5.65 10.80
CA GLU A 322 23.63 6.43 11.74
C GLU A 322 22.80 5.54 12.68
N ALA A 323 22.32 4.38 12.23
CA ALA A 323 21.67 3.40 13.12
C ALA A 323 22.66 2.88 14.19
N GLU A 324 23.93 2.71 13.82
CA GLU A 324 25.01 2.37 14.75
C GLU A 324 25.25 3.53 15.75
N ARG A 325 25.24 4.79 15.30
CA ARG A 325 25.34 5.97 16.17
C ARG A 325 24.15 6.14 17.12
N GLU A 326 22.93 5.93 16.64
CA GLU A 326 21.71 6.02 17.45
C GLU A 326 21.64 4.91 18.49
N ALA A 327 22.03 3.68 18.13
CA ALA A 327 22.15 2.58 19.09
C ALA A 327 23.19 2.90 20.17
N GLN A 328 24.33 3.50 19.80
CA GLN A 328 25.35 3.98 20.74
C GLN A 328 24.83 5.13 21.63
N ALA A 329 24.05 6.06 21.07
CA ALA A 329 23.45 7.16 21.84
C ALA A 329 22.36 6.69 22.82
N ALA A 330 21.59 5.65 22.44
CA ALA A 330 20.59 5.04 23.31
C ALA A 330 21.23 4.24 24.47
N ASP A 331 22.38 3.61 24.23
CA ASP A 331 23.17 2.95 25.29
C ASP A 331 23.77 3.99 26.25
N ALA A 332 24.35 5.08 25.71
CA ALA A 332 24.95 6.15 26.50
C ALA A 332 23.92 6.95 27.34
N GLY A 333 22.66 7.02 26.90
CA GLY A 333 21.57 7.63 27.65
C GLY A 333 21.03 6.77 28.81
N SER A 334 21.42 5.49 28.89
CA SER A 334 21.03 4.58 29.97
C SER A 334 22.00 4.57 31.16
N ASP A 335 23.24 5.03 30.95
CA ASP A 335 24.27 5.14 32.01
C ASP A 335 24.06 6.39 32.88
N LEU A 336 23.48 7.47 32.33
CA LEU A 336 23.22 8.71 33.07
C LEU A 336 22.09 8.59 34.10
N SER A 337 21.19 7.61 33.96
CA SER A 337 20.15 7.34 34.96
C SER A 337 20.63 6.49 36.14
N ALA A 338 21.77 5.81 36.01
CA ALA A 338 22.32 4.98 37.09
C ALA A 338 23.17 5.79 38.09
N GLU A 339 23.78 6.90 37.65
CA GLU A 339 24.58 7.76 38.54
C GLU A 339 23.71 8.76 39.34
N GLU A 340 22.53 9.17 38.86
CA GLU A 340 21.61 10.05 39.62
C GLU A 340 20.79 9.31 40.70
N GLU A 341 20.64 7.98 40.63
CA GLU A 341 19.95 7.20 41.68
C GLU A 341 20.85 6.85 42.89
N LEU A 342 22.17 7.06 42.79
CA LEU A 342 23.12 6.78 43.89
C LEU A 342 23.38 7.98 44.82
N GLU A 343 22.96 9.20 44.46
CA GLU A 343 23.08 10.39 45.33
C GLU A 343 21.83 10.70 46.17
N ALA A 344 20.74 9.92 46.02
CA ALA A 344 19.47 10.17 46.72
C ALA A 344 19.27 9.43 48.06
N GLU A 345 20.17 8.51 48.45
CA GLU A 345 20.07 7.74 49.72
C GLU A 345 21.11 8.13 50.78
N GLY A 346 21.50 9.40 50.87
CA GLY A 346 22.52 9.85 51.81
C GLY A 346 22.22 11.20 52.46
N SER A 347 21.13 11.35 53.20
CA SER A 347 20.94 12.51 54.10
C SER A 347 19.96 12.17 55.22
N ASP A 348 20.51 11.68 56.33
CA ASP A 348 19.83 11.55 57.62
C ASP A 348 20.14 12.83 58.45
N PRO A 349 19.15 13.62 58.90
CA PRO A 349 19.43 14.84 59.63
C PRO A 349 19.69 14.59 61.13
N GLU A 350 20.85 15.07 61.59
CA GLU A 350 21.30 15.08 62.97
C GLU A 350 20.35 15.81 63.94
N MET A 351 20.33 15.26 65.15
CA MET A 351 19.61 15.72 66.34
C MET A 351 20.05 17.11 66.80
N VAL A 352 19.08 18.01 67.00
CA VAL A 352 19.26 19.29 67.68
C VAL A 352 19.23 19.06 69.20
N SER A 353 20.36 19.30 69.86
CA SER A 353 20.45 19.51 71.30
C SER A 353 20.34 21.00 71.61
N ASP A 354 19.24 21.44 72.21
CA ASP A 354 19.15 22.74 72.85
C ASP A 354 19.30 22.57 74.37
N GLY A 355 20.26 23.30 74.93
CA GLY A 355 20.39 23.53 76.36
C GLY A 355 20.05 24.98 76.67
N ALA A 356 19.07 25.18 77.56
CA ALA A 356 19.00 26.20 78.62
C ALA A 356 17.67 26.04 79.38
#